data_AF-A0A4Y9YH25-F1
#
_entry.id   AF-A0A4Y9YH25-F1
#
_cell.length_a   1.000
_cell.length_b   1.000
_cell.length_c   1.000
_cell.angle_alpha   90.00
_cell.angle_beta   90.00
_cell.angle_gamma   90.00
#
_symmetry.space_group_name_H-M   'P 1'
#
loop_
_entity.id
_entity.type
_entity.pdbx_description
1 polymer ?
#
loop_
_entity_poly.entity_id
_entity_poly.type
_entity_poly.pdbx_seq_one_letter_code
_entity_poly.pdbx_strand_id
1 'polypeptide(L)'
;MPSGLSDAYPAHCMHRQIEGRGRTADAKRSLDESLHMMSGMLAALAPTSGGSVKNPDLVEHTTRLVIRLQDPYLRAMLTYLTVMDWSEVLQEEVLPLRERLAIAFHFLDDRDLGSYLHRVADRSSHDGSIEGLIVTGLSFAALDILQSYVDVTGDVQTAAILSSMTPTGAHDTRASHWLDAYRDLLDGWKLFHHRCQFDVDRGRMLKDAQQNTELDQAYEWAPRQILLRCNYCNKSIDSAPPRSTEPYSSGYCLPSLRSSPAAMFRMSHGTEHRTRLDEKRSIDALRLWGHY
;
A
#
# COMPACT_ATOMS: atom_id res chain seq x y z
N MET A 1 -12.06 8.27 33.82
CA MET A 1 -11.72 8.44 32.40
C MET A 1 -11.04 7.16 31.93
N PRO A 2 -11.79 6.16 31.43
CA PRO A 2 -11.17 4.93 30.94
C PRO A 2 -10.72 5.15 29.50
N SER A 3 -9.44 4.87 29.28
CA SER A 3 -8.72 4.92 28.02
C SER A 3 -8.65 3.52 27.41
N GLY A 4 -8.90 3.43 26.10
CA GLY A 4 -8.30 2.43 25.21
C GLY A 4 -9.15 1.22 24.87
N LEU A 5 -10.02 1.36 23.84
CA LEU A 5 -10.43 0.22 23.01
C LEU A 5 -9.21 -0.27 22.23
N SER A 6 -8.87 -1.55 22.35
CA SER A 6 -7.99 -2.25 21.42
C SER A 6 -8.82 -3.15 20.51
N ASP A 7 -9.07 -2.69 19.28
CA ASP A 7 -9.69 -3.44 18.19
C ASP A 7 -8.67 -4.42 17.56
N ALA A 8 -8.34 -5.51 18.25
CA ALA A 8 -7.41 -6.53 17.75
C ALA A 8 -7.86 -7.99 17.97
N TYR A 9 -9.13 -8.22 18.33
CA TYR A 9 -9.59 -9.53 18.80
C TYR A 9 -10.18 -10.54 17.77
N PRO A 10 -10.68 -10.20 16.56
CA PRO A 10 -11.32 -11.21 15.71
C PRO A 10 -10.34 -12.17 15.02
N ALA A 11 -9.30 -11.67 14.35
CA ALA A 11 -8.38 -12.48 13.55
C ALA A 11 -7.51 -13.43 14.39
N HIS A 12 -7.15 -13.02 15.62
CA HIS A 12 -6.37 -13.84 16.53
C HIS A 12 -7.17 -15.01 17.15
N CYS A 13 -8.51 -14.91 17.11
CA CYS A 13 -9.43 -15.93 17.60
C CYS A 13 -9.59 -17.08 16.59
N MET A 14 -9.74 -16.77 15.30
CA MET A 14 -9.80 -17.78 14.22
C MET A 14 -8.55 -18.68 14.19
N HIS A 15 -7.37 -18.08 14.36
CA HIS A 15 -6.09 -18.80 14.36
C HIS A 15 -5.94 -19.78 15.55
N ARG A 16 -6.73 -19.63 16.61
CA ARG A 16 -6.72 -20.47 17.83
C ARG A 16 -7.84 -21.52 17.87
N GLN A 17 -8.81 -21.46 16.97
CA GLN A 17 -10.02 -22.27 17.01
C GLN A 17 -9.80 -23.71 16.49
N ILE A 18 -8.74 -23.94 15.70
CA ILE A 18 -8.61 -25.13 14.84
C ILE A 18 -7.84 -26.28 15.52
N GLU A 19 -7.11 -26.02 16.61
CA GLU A 19 -6.43 -27.06 17.43
C GLU A 19 -7.38 -27.71 18.48
N GLY A 20 -8.46 -28.29 17.97
CA GLY A 20 -9.06 -29.59 18.32
C GLY A 20 -9.49 -30.02 19.73
N ARG A 21 -8.92 -29.57 20.85
CA ARG A 21 -9.24 -30.22 22.17
C ARG A 21 -9.43 -29.33 23.39
N GLY A 22 -9.02 -28.07 23.34
CA GLY A 22 -9.08 -27.17 24.51
C GLY A 22 -10.29 -26.23 24.58
N ARG A 23 -10.92 -25.87 23.46
CA ARG A 23 -11.59 -24.55 23.36
C ARG A 23 -13.07 -24.51 22.96
N THR A 24 -13.74 -25.63 22.70
CA THR A 24 -15.23 -25.64 22.76
C THR A 24 -15.72 -25.24 24.17
N ALA A 25 -14.91 -25.49 25.19
CA ALA A 25 -15.11 -25.00 26.55
C ALA A 25 -14.94 -23.48 26.68
N ASP A 26 -14.06 -22.86 25.87
CA ASP A 26 -13.81 -21.41 25.89
C ASP A 26 -14.91 -20.64 25.15
N ALA A 27 -15.43 -21.16 24.03
CA ALA A 27 -16.62 -20.60 23.38
C ALA A 27 -17.88 -20.69 24.26
N LYS A 28 -18.03 -21.78 25.03
CA LYS A 28 -19.09 -21.90 26.06
C LYS A 28 -18.93 -20.88 27.21
N ARG A 29 -17.73 -20.36 27.43
CA ARG A 29 -17.41 -19.33 28.43
C ARG A 29 -17.38 -17.92 27.84
N SER A 30 -17.66 -17.75 26.55
CA SER A 30 -17.72 -16.43 25.92
C SER A 30 -18.84 -15.59 26.52
N LEU A 31 -18.54 -14.32 26.83
CA LEU A 31 -19.52 -13.33 27.27
C LEU A 31 -20.38 -12.81 26.09
N ASP A 32 -19.98 -13.12 24.87
CA ASP A 32 -20.77 -12.85 23.68
C ASP A 32 -21.88 -13.90 23.56
N GLU A 33 -23.13 -13.45 23.73
CA GLU A 33 -24.33 -14.27 23.67
C GLU A 33 -24.42 -15.05 22.34
N SER A 34 -23.94 -14.47 21.24
CA SER A 34 -23.98 -15.10 19.92
C SER A 34 -23.05 -16.32 19.83
N LEU A 35 -21.83 -16.20 20.34
CA LEU A 35 -20.84 -17.27 20.42
C LEU A 35 -21.25 -18.35 21.42
N HIS A 36 -21.86 -17.96 22.54
CA HIS A 36 -22.40 -18.91 23.50
C HIS A 36 -23.53 -19.76 22.89
N MET A 37 -24.48 -19.12 22.21
CA MET A 37 -25.59 -19.80 21.52
C MET A 37 -25.10 -20.76 20.41
N MET A 38 -24.04 -20.39 19.67
CA MET A 38 -23.49 -21.22 18.60
C MET A 38 -22.51 -22.30 19.05
N SER A 39 -22.03 -22.25 20.30
CA SER A 39 -21.05 -23.19 20.84
C SER A 39 -21.50 -24.66 20.78
N GLY A 40 -22.80 -24.93 20.96
CA GLY A 40 -23.38 -26.27 20.87
C GLY A 40 -23.34 -26.83 19.45
N MET A 41 -23.60 -25.98 18.45
CA MET A 41 -23.55 -26.35 17.03
C MET A 41 -22.11 -26.60 16.58
N LEU A 42 -21.18 -25.71 16.97
CA LEU A 42 -19.75 -25.88 16.70
C LEU A 42 -19.23 -27.20 17.31
N ALA A 43 -19.65 -27.53 18.54
CA ALA A 43 -19.28 -28.79 19.18
C ALA A 43 -19.88 -30.02 18.48
N ALA A 44 -21.09 -29.92 17.93
CA ALA A 44 -21.75 -31.01 17.21
C ALA A 44 -21.14 -31.27 15.82
N LEU A 45 -20.60 -30.23 15.17
CA LEU A 45 -19.96 -30.31 13.86
C LEU A 45 -18.45 -30.56 13.92
N ALA A 46 -17.83 -30.35 15.09
CA ALA A 46 -16.40 -30.55 15.26
C ALA A 46 -15.99 -32.01 14.98
N PRO A 47 -14.88 -32.24 14.25
CA PRO A 47 -14.45 -33.59 13.91
C PRO A 47 -14.07 -34.36 15.18
N THR A 48 -14.79 -35.46 15.45
CA THR A 48 -14.45 -36.39 16.53
C THR A 48 -13.35 -37.35 16.08
N SER A 49 -12.40 -37.66 16.96
CA SER A 49 -11.20 -38.47 16.69
C SER A 49 -11.44 -39.93 16.23
N GLY A 50 -12.70 -40.35 16.08
CA GLY A 50 -13.08 -41.52 15.29
C GLY A 50 -14.08 -41.06 14.26
N GLY A 51 -13.72 -41.14 12.97
CA GLY A 51 -14.44 -40.56 11.84
C GLY A 51 -15.95 -40.79 11.93
N SER A 52 -16.66 -39.78 12.41
CA SER A 52 -18.11 -39.81 12.52
C SER A 52 -18.68 -39.19 11.25
N VAL A 53 -19.51 -39.96 10.55
CA VAL A 53 -20.30 -39.47 9.42
C VAL A 53 -21.14 -38.31 9.95
N LYS A 54 -20.91 -37.09 9.44
CA LYS A 54 -21.68 -35.91 9.84
C LYS A 54 -23.15 -36.19 9.59
N ASN A 55 -24.01 -35.94 10.57
CA ASN A 55 -25.45 -36.11 10.41
C ASN A 55 -25.92 -35.21 9.25
N PRO A 56 -26.44 -35.77 8.14
CA PRO A 56 -26.81 -34.99 6.97
C PRO A 56 -27.90 -33.95 7.27
N ASP A 57 -28.82 -34.25 8.19
CA ASP A 57 -29.87 -33.32 8.61
C ASP A 57 -29.29 -32.12 9.37
N LEU A 58 -28.23 -32.35 10.17
CA LEU A 58 -27.52 -31.30 10.88
C LEU A 58 -26.72 -30.42 9.91
N VAL A 59 -26.10 -31.01 8.90
CA VAL A 59 -25.40 -30.27 7.84
C VAL A 59 -26.37 -29.38 7.08
N GLU A 60 -27.49 -29.93 6.60
CA GLU A 60 -28.53 -29.17 5.90
C GLU A 60 -29.10 -28.03 6.76
N HIS A 61 -29.36 -28.30 8.04
CA HIS A 61 -29.81 -27.28 8.98
C HIS A 61 -28.77 -26.15 9.14
N THR A 62 -27.50 -26.51 9.27
CA THR A 62 -26.40 -25.55 9.41
C THR A 62 -26.23 -24.71 8.15
N THR A 63 -26.29 -25.32 6.96
CA THR A 63 -26.18 -24.61 5.68
C THR A 63 -27.26 -23.53 5.55
N ARG A 64 -28.50 -23.82 5.95
CA ARG A 64 -29.59 -22.82 5.97
C ARG A 64 -29.35 -21.69 6.97
N LEU A 65 -28.71 -21.99 8.10
CA LEU A 65 -28.38 -21.00 9.11
C LEU A 65 -27.25 -20.08 8.66
N VAL A 66 -26.22 -20.62 8.01
CA VAL A 66 -25.07 -19.84 7.50
C VAL A 66 -25.52 -18.66 6.64
N ILE A 67 -26.50 -18.88 5.75
CA ILE A 67 -27.04 -17.83 4.87
C ILE A 67 -27.67 -16.66 5.67
N ARG A 68 -28.16 -16.92 6.88
CA ARG A 68 -28.83 -15.93 7.73
C ARG A 68 -27.90 -15.26 8.74
N LEU A 69 -26.67 -15.74 8.86
CA LEU A 69 -25.69 -15.15 9.76
C LEU A 69 -25.14 -13.85 9.18
N GLN A 70 -24.99 -12.83 10.03
CA GLN A 70 -24.41 -11.55 9.64
C GLN A 70 -22.90 -11.53 9.86
N ASP A 71 -22.41 -12.27 10.84
CA ASP A 71 -20.98 -12.34 11.15
C ASP A 71 -20.24 -13.22 10.11
N PRO A 72 -19.33 -12.63 9.29
CA PRO A 72 -18.60 -13.36 8.26
C PRO A 72 -17.63 -14.41 8.84
N TYR A 73 -17.11 -14.21 10.05
CA TYR A 73 -16.22 -15.15 10.70
C TYR A 73 -16.97 -16.41 11.14
N LEU A 74 -18.17 -16.23 11.69
CA LEU A 74 -19.03 -17.36 12.09
C LEU A 74 -19.55 -18.14 10.88
N ARG A 75 -19.88 -17.43 9.81
CA ARG A 75 -20.18 -18.05 8.51
C ARG A 75 -19.00 -18.89 8.02
N ALA A 76 -17.81 -18.29 7.91
CA ALA A 76 -16.61 -18.98 7.47
C ALA A 76 -16.31 -20.24 8.31
N MET A 77 -16.41 -20.16 9.64
CA MET A 77 -16.23 -21.31 10.53
C MET A 77 -17.25 -22.42 10.27
N LEU A 78 -18.54 -22.09 10.16
CA LEU A 78 -19.59 -23.09 9.92
C LEU A 78 -19.55 -23.66 8.50
N THR A 79 -19.20 -22.85 7.50
CA THR A 79 -18.96 -23.30 6.12
C THR A 79 -17.84 -24.34 6.11
N TYR A 80 -16.71 -24.07 6.76
CA TYR A 80 -15.65 -25.05 6.88
C TYR A 80 -16.10 -26.32 7.62
N LEU A 81 -16.75 -26.16 8.76
CA LEU A 81 -17.21 -27.29 9.57
C LEU A 81 -18.32 -28.11 8.91
N THR A 82 -18.99 -27.62 7.88
CA THR A 82 -19.96 -28.38 7.09
C THR A 82 -19.28 -29.07 5.91
N VAL A 83 -18.52 -28.33 5.09
CA VAL A 83 -17.95 -28.82 3.83
C VAL A 83 -16.60 -29.54 4.00
N MET A 84 -15.80 -29.16 4.99
CA MET A 84 -14.38 -29.54 5.16
C MET A 84 -13.47 -29.12 4.00
N ASP A 85 -13.80 -28.03 3.32
CA ASP A 85 -12.99 -27.47 2.25
C ASP A 85 -12.75 -25.98 2.50
N TRP A 86 -11.48 -25.58 2.53
CA TRP A 86 -11.08 -24.18 2.67
C TRP A 86 -11.40 -23.37 1.42
N SER A 87 -11.49 -23.99 0.26
CA SER A 87 -11.83 -23.32 -1.00
C SER A 87 -13.21 -22.66 -0.94
N GLU A 88 -14.17 -23.27 -0.25
CA GLU A 88 -15.51 -22.69 -0.02
C GLU A 88 -15.47 -21.51 0.96
N VAL A 89 -14.63 -21.58 2.00
CA VAL A 89 -14.43 -20.47 2.94
C VAL A 89 -13.86 -19.24 2.24
N LEU A 90 -12.94 -19.45 1.30
CA LEU A 90 -12.28 -18.38 0.55
C LEU A 90 -13.22 -17.66 -0.45
N GLN A 91 -14.40 -18.20 -0.71
CA GLN A 91 -15.45 -17.56 -1.51
C GLN A 91 -16.28 -16.55 -0.70
N GLU A 92 -16.11 -16.49 0.62
CA GLU A 92 -16.82 -15.52 1.48
C GLU A 92 -16.27 -14.10 1.27
N GLU A 93 -16.80 -13.36 0.30
CA GLU A 93 -16.32 -12.02 -0.07
C GLU A 93 -16.51 -10.97 1.04
N VAL A 94 -17.47 -11.19 1.95
CA VAL A 94 -17.69 -10.33 3.13
C VAL A 94 -16.53 -10.45 4.11
N LEU A 95 -15.77 -11.56 4.08
CA LEU A 95 -14.55 -11.70 4.85
C LEU A 95 -13.43 -10.86 4.21
N PRO A 96 -12.77 -9.95 4.98
CA PRO A 96 -11.70 -9.10 4.47
C PRO A 96 -10.63 -9.87 3.70
N LEU A 97 -10.14 -9.32 2.58
CA LEU A 97 -9.19 -10.02 1.72
C LEU A 97 -7.95 -10.49 2.48
N ARG A 98 -7.44 -9.66 3.39
CA ARG A 98 -6.28 -9.98 4.24
C ARG A 98 -6.46 -11.29 5.02
N GLU A 99 -7.65 -11.55 5.53
CA GLU A 99 -7.94 -12.74 6.33
C GLU A 99 -8.12 -13.96 5.44
N ARG A 100 -8.80 -13.80 4.30
CA ARG A 100 -8.85 -14.86 3.28
C ARG A 100 -7.45 -15.25 2.81
N LEU A 101 -6.56 -14.28 2.60
CA LEU A 101 -5.16 -14.57 2.28
C LEU A 101 -4.46 -15.34 3.40
N ALA A 102 -4.65 -14.94 4.66
CA ALA A 102 -4.07 -15.67 5.79
C ALA A 102 -4.55 -17.13 5.86
N ILE A 103 -5.84 -17.38 5.62
CA ILE A 103 -6.40 -18.73 5.52
C ILE A 103 -5.77 -19.48 4.34
N ALA A 104 -5.71 -18.85 3.16
CA ALA A 104 -5.15 -19.46 1.95
C ALA A 104 -3.70 -19.90 2.16
N PHE A 105 -2.85 -19.02 2.71
CA PHE A 105 -1.43 -19.33 2.98
C PHE A 105 -1.24 -20.43 4.01
N HIS A 106 -2.17 -20.60 4.94
CA HIS A 106 -2.04 -21.59 6.01
C HIS A 106 -2.53 -22.99 5.58
N PHE A 107 -3.56 -23.05 4.71
CA PHE A 107 -4.30 -24.28 4.50
C PHE A 107 -4.32 -24.80 3.05
N LEU A 108 -3.99 -23.99 2.04
CA LEU A 108 -3.92 -24.46 0.65
C LEU A 108 -2.56 -25.05 0.33
N ASP A 109 -2.53 -26.00 -0.61
CA ASP A 109 -1.28 -26.45 -1.24
C ASP A 109 -0.75 -25.38 -2.23
N ASP A 110 0.52 -25.49 -2.64
CA ASP A 110 1.16 -24.48 -3.50
C ASP A 110 0.41 -24.26 -4.83
N ARG A 111 -0.18 -25.32 -5.40
CA ARG A 111 -0.90 -25.25 -6.68
C ARG A 111 -2.21 -24.49 -6.51
N ASP A 112 -2.97 -24.83 -5.49
CA ASP A 112 -4.28 -24.25 -5.21
C ASP A 112 -4.12 -22.82 -4.69
N LEU A 113 -3.07 -22.54 -3.92
CA LEU A 113 -2.67 -21.20 -3.50
C LEU A 113 -2.31 -20.33 -4.71
N GLY A 114 -1.44 -20.80 -5.61
CA GLY A 114 -1.08 -20.06 -6.82
C GLY A 114 -2.31 -19.74 -7.67
N SER A 115 -3.21 -20.73 -7.85
CA SER A 115 -4.47 -20.55 -8.56
C SER A 115 -5.39 -19.54 -7.87
N TYR A 116 -5.45 -19.55 -6.54
CA TYR A 116 -6.24 -18.61 -5.75
C TYR A 116 -5.71 -17.17 -5.89
N LEU A 117 -4.40 -16.96 -5.76
CA LEU A 117 -3.77 -15.64 -5.88
C LEU A 117 -3.97 -15.05 -7.28
N HIS A 118 -3.87 -15.85 -8.35
CA HIS A 118 -4.21 -15.39 -9.70
C HIS A 118 -5.66 -14.96 -9.82
N ARG A 119 -6.62 -15.75 -9.31
CA ARG A 119 -8.04 -15.35 -9.31
C ARG A 119 -8.30 -14.08 -8.50
N VAL A 120 -7.57 -13.84 -7.41
CA VAL A 120 -7.68 -12.60 -6.63
C VAL A 120 -7.16 -11.42 -7.45
N ALA A 121 -6.00 -11.55 -8.10
CA ALA A 121 -5.44 -10.51 -8.96
C ALA A 121 -6.40 -10.18 -10.12
N ASP A 122 -6.87 -11.18 -10.86
CA ASP A 122 -7.77 -11.00 -12.01
C ASP A 122 -9.08 -10.31 -11.63
N ARG A 123 -9.72 -10.74 -10.54
CA ARG A 123 -10.94 -10.10 -10.04
C ARG A 123 -10.69 -8.69 -9.56
N SER A 124 -9.60 -8.46 -8.83
CA SER A 124 -9.26 -7.11 -8.36
C SER A 124 -9.01 -6.15 -9.53
N SER A 125 -8.39 -6.63 -10.61
CA SER A 125 -8.20 -5.87 -11.84
C SER A 125 -9.52 -5.60 -12.56
N HIS A 126 -10.47 -6.54 -12.53
CA HIS A 126 -11.80 -6.35 -13.13
C HIS A 126 -12.66 -5.37 -12.33
N ASP A 127 -12.76 -5.56 -11.02
CA ASP A 127 -13.67 -4.83 -10.14
C ASP A 127 -13.10 -3.47 -9.70
N GLY A 128 -11.80 -3.23 -9.93
CA GLY A 128 -11.10 -2.07 -9.40
C GLY A 128 -10.92 -2.14 -7.88
N SER A 129 -10.78 -3.34 -7.31
CA SER A 129 -10.58 -3.51 -5.86
C SER A 129 -9.14 -3.22 -5.48
N ILE A 130 -8.92 -2.06 -4.84
CA ILE A 130 -7.58 -1.61 -4.44
C ILE A 130 -6.90 -2.53 -3.42
N GLU A 131 -7.66 -3.33 -2.67
CA GLU A 131 -7.07 -4.33 -1.76
C GLU A 131 -6.22 -5.37 -2.52
N GLY A 132 -6.51 -5.61 -3.80
CA GLY A 132 -5.76 -6.54 -4.65
C GLY A 132 -4.28 -6.20 -4.81
N LEU A 133 -3.89 -4.94 -4.52
CA LEU A 133 -2.49 -4.51 -4.50
C LEU A 133 -1.63 -5.31 -3.52
N ILE A 134 -2.22 -5.89 -2.47
CA ILE A 134 -1.49 -6.77 -1.54
C ILE A 134 -0.99 -8.05 -2.22
N VAL A 135 -1.66 -8.49 -3.29
CA VAL A 135 -1.31 -9.71 -4.05
C VAL A 135 -0.41 -9.38 -5.23
N THR A 136 -0.74 -8.33 -6.00
CA THR A 136 0.05 -7.97 -7.18
C THR A 136 1.34 -7.24 -6.82
N GLY A 137 1.43 -6.70 -5.60
CA GLY A 137 2.40 -5.68 -5.24
C GLY A 137 2.25 -4.43 -6.12
N LEU A 138 3.18 -3.49 -5.97
CA LEU A 138 3.31 -2.34 -6.86
C LEU A 138 4.05 -2.74 -8.15
N SER A 139 3.40 -3.57 -8.97
CA SER A 139 3.91 -4.08 -10.24
C SER A 139 3.09 -3.55 -11.42
N PHE A 140 3.39 -3.99 -12.66
CA PHE A 140 2.55 -3.64 -13.82
C PHE A 140 1.10 -4.10 -13.66
N ALA A 141 0.86 -5.26 -13.04
CA ALA A 141 -0.49 -5.75 -12.79
C ALA A 141 -1.28 -4.83 -11.83
N ALA A 142 -0.60 -4.11 -10.93
CA ALA A 142 -1.26 -3.10 -10.10
C ALA A 142 -1.80 -1.93 -10.93
N LEU A 143 -1.18 -1.59 -12.07
CA LEU A 143 -1.69 -0.51 -12.91
C LEU A 143 -3.04 -0.87 -13.54
N ASP A 144 -3.32 -2.15 -13.77
CA ASP A 144 -4.63 -2.62 -14.24
C ASP A 144 -5.68 -2.45 -13.15
N ILE A 145 -5.36 -2.82 -11.90
CA ILE A 145 -6.22 -2.58 -10.73
C ILE A 145 -6.51 -1.08 -10.56
N LEU A 146 -5.46 -0.25 -10.62
CA LEU A 146 -5.60 1.20 -10.44
C LEU A 146 -6.43 1.83 -11.56
N GLN A 147 -6.33 1.35 -12.80
CA GLN A 147 -7.17 1.83 -13.90
C GLN A 147 -8.64 1.58 -13.61
N SER A 148 -9.03 0.33 -13.32
CA SER A 148 -10.42 0.01 -12.99
C SER A 148 -10.90 0.72 -11.72
N TYR A 149 -10.03 0.89 -10.72
CA TYR A 149 -10.34 1.67 -9.52
C TYR A 149 -10.67 3.13 -9.84
N VAL A 150 -9.88 3.78 -10.70
CA VAL A 150 -10.15 5.16 -11.16
C VAL A 150 -11.44 5.21 -11.97
N ASP A 151 -11.69 4.23 -12.84
CA ASP A 151 -12.89 4.19 -13.66
C ASP A 151 -14.18 4.09 -12.83
N VAL A 152 -14.12 3.40 -11.68
CA VAL A 152 -15.26 3.25 -10.76
C VAL A 152 -15.39 4.42 -9.79
N THR A 153 -14.27 4.93 -9.24
CA THR A 153 -14.30 5.89 -8.12
C THR A 153 -14.02 7.34 -8.53
N GLY A 154 -13.32 7.55 -9.64
CA GLY A 154 -12.75 8.84 -10.02
C GLY A 154 -11.57 9.29 -9.16
N ASP A 155 -11.07 8.47 -8.22
CA ASP A 155 -9.96 8.85 -7.34
C ASP A 155 -8.61 8.75 -8.05
N VAL A 156 -8.31 9.81 -8.80
CA VAL A 156 -7.04 9.97 -9.52
C VAL A 156 -5.86 10.29 -8.60
N GLN A 157 -6.11 10.82 -7.40
CA GLN A 157 -5.06 11.13 -6.43
C GLN A 157 -4.38 9.83 -5.97
N THR A 158 -5.17 8.85 -5.54
CA THR A 158 -4.66 7.56 -5.09
C THR A 158 -3.86 6.87 -6.20
N ALA A 159 -4.38 6.86 -7.43
CA ALA A 159 -3.69 6.27 -8.57
C ALA A 159 -2.37 6.99 -8.93
N ALA A 160 -2.33 8.32 -8.90
CA ALA A 160 -1.14 9.11 -9.17
C ALA A 160 -0.05 8.88 -8.11
N ILE A 161 -0.44 8.80 -6.83
CA ILE A 161 0.49 8.56 -5.72
C ILE A 161 1.05 7.14 -5.81
N LEU A 162 0.20 6.12 -5.95
CA LEU A 162 0.65 4.72 -5.97
C LEU A 162 1.47 4.40 -7.22
N SER A 163 1.08 4.89 -8.39
CA SER A 163 1.88 4.70 -9.62
C SER A 163 3.25 5.39 -9.55
N SER A 164 3.38 6.49 -8.80
CA SER A 164 4.69 7.13 -8.53
C SER A 164 5.62 6.29 -7.66
N MET A 165 5.05 5.37 -6.87
CA MET A 165 5.81 4.43 -6.05
C MET A 165 6.23 3.18 -6.82
N THR A 166 5.87 3.07 -8.10
CA THR A 166 6.19 1.95 -8.99
C THR A 166 7.16 2.43 -10.07
N PRO A 167 8.49 2.41 -9.84
CA PRO A 167 9.46 2.92 -10.82
C PRO A 167 9.37 2.20 -12.17
N THR A 168 9.07 0.90 -12.17
CA THR A 168 8.85 0.11 -13.39
C THR A 168 7.68 0.63 -14.24
N GLY A 169 6.67 1.23 -13.62
CA GLY A 169 5.53 1.86 -14.26
C GLY A 169 5.75 3.32 -14.67
N ALA A 170 6.97 3.87 -14.50
CA ALA A 170 7.25 5.28 -14.74
C ALA A 170 6.98 5.74 -16.19
N HIS A 171 7.04 4.81 -17.14
CA HIS A 171 6.78 5.05 -18.57
C HIS A 171 5.37 4.61 -19.00
N ASP A 172 4.53 4.11 -18.08
CA ASP A 172 3.15 3.77 -18.41
C ASP A 172 2.35 5.05 -18.70
N THR A 173 1.61 5.03 -19.80
CA THR A 173 0.84 6.18 -20.27
C THR A 173 -0.32 6.50 -19.32
N ARG A 174 -0.93 5.49 -18.69
CA ARG A 174 -2.01 5.67 -17.71
C ARG A 174 -1.48 6.40 -16.49
N ALA A 175 -0.34 5.97 -15.97
CA ALA A 175 0.33 6.63 -14.84
C ALA A 175 0.60 8.11 -15.14
N SER A 176 1.10 8.41 -16.35
CA SER A 176 1.31 9.80 -16.79
C SER A 176 0.02 10.62 -16.82
N HIS A 177 -1.08 10.06 -17.34
CA HIS A 177 -2.37 10.75 -17.34
C HIS A 177 -2.93 10.99 -15.94
N TRP A 178 -2.83 10.02 -15.03
CA TRP A 178 -3.27 10.21 -13.64
C TRP A 178 -2.44 11.30 -12.94
N LEU A 179 -1.13 11.33 -13.19
CA LEU A 179 -0.25 12.38 -12.65
C LEU A 179 -0.68 13.77 -13.10
N ASP A 180 -0.94 13.95 -14.39
CA ASP A 180 -1.32 15.25 -14.93
C ASP A 180 -2.72 15.67 -14.44
N ALA A 181 -3.68 14.75 -14.41
CA ALA A 181 -5.00 15.02 -13.85
C ALA A 181 -4.96 15.39 -12.36
N TYR A 182 -4.12 14.72 -11.56
CA TYR A 182 -3.94 15.06 -10.16
C TYR A 182 -3.26 16.43 -9.97
N ARG A 183 -2.25 16.74 -10.80
CA ARG A 183 -1.61 18.07 -10.82
C ARG A 183 -2.60 19.18 -11.17
N ASP A 184 -3.44 18.97 -12.18
CA ASP A 184 -4.47 19.92 -12.59
C ASP A 184 -5.49 20.16 -11.47
N LEU A 185 -5.87 19.11 -10.74
CA LEU A 185 -6.75 19.20 -9.58
C LEU A 185 -6.10 20.02 -8.45
N LEU A 186 -4.83 19.75 -8.13
CA LEU A 186 -4.09 20.53 -7.11
C LEU A 186 -3.93 22.00 -7.52
N ASP A 187 -3.62 22.27 -8.78
CA ASP A 187 -3.53 23.63 -9.33
C ASP A 187 -4.87 24.36 -9.27
N GLY A 188 -5.96 23.67 -9.65
CA GLY A 188 -7.32 24.20 -9.59
C GLY A 188 -7.73 24.59 -8.17
N TRP A 189 -7.27 23.83 -7.18
CA TRP A 189 -7.46 24.15 -5.75
C TRP A 189 -6.41 25.10 -5.18
N LYS A 190 -5.47 25.58 -6.00
CA LYS A 190 -4.36 26.46 -5.62
C LYS A 190 -3.44 25.85 -4.55
N LEU A 191 -3.35 24.53 -4.50
CA LEU A 191 -2.48 23.77 -3.60
C LEU A 191 -1.07 23.59 -4.19
N PHE A 192 -0.48 24.68 -4.67
CA PHE A 192 0.80 24.66 -5.39
C PHE A 192 1.95 24.08 -4.57
N HIS A 193 1.94 24.32 -3.25
CA HIS A 193 2.95 23.76 -2.34
C HIS A 193 2.88 22.23 -2.28
N HIS A 194 1.66 21.66 -2.23
CA HIS A 194 1.47 20.21 -2.24
C HIS A 194 1.87 19.59 -3.57
N ARG A 195 1.52 20.24 -4.69
CA ARG A 195 1.96 19.80 -6.02
C ARG A 195 3.48 19.80 -6.13
N CYS A 196 4.13 20.89 -5.73
CA CYS A 196 5.59 20.99 -5.76
C CYS A 196 6.25 19.93 -4.90
N GLN A 197 5.73 19.69 -3.69
CA GLN A 197 6.23 18.65 -2.79
C GLN A 197 6.08 17.25 -3.42
N PHE A 198 4.91 16.96 -3.98
CA PHE A 198 4.66 15.70 -4.68
C PHE A 198 5.63 15.47 -5.84
N ASP A 199 5.86 16.48 -6.69
CA ASP A 199 6.79 16.39 -7.81
C ASP A 199 8.24 16.20 -7.35
N VAL A 200 8.65 16.87 -6.25
CA VAL A 200 9.97 16.70 -5.65
C VAL A 200 10.16 15.28 -5.09
N ASP A 201 9.18 14.76 -4.36
CA ASP A 201 9.26 13.43 -3.76
C ASP A 201 9.29 12.33 -4.82
N ARG A 202 8.39 12.41 -5.81
CA ARG A 202 8.41 11.53 -6.98
C ARG A 202 9.74 11.60 -7.72
N GLY A 203 10.27 12.81 -7.91
CA GLY A 203 11.57 13.02 -8.54
C GLY A 203 12.74 12.41 -7.74
N ARG A 204 12.66 12.37 -6.41
CA ARG A 204 13.67 11.65 -5.61
C ARG A 204 13.58 10.15 -5.83
N MET A 205 12.36 9.58 -5.75
CA MET A 205 12.13 8.15 -5.94
C MET A 205 12.64 7.65 -7.29
N LEU A 206 12.30 8.34 -8.38
CA LEU A 206 12.77 7.97 -9.73
C LEU A 206 14.28 8.08 -9.87
N LYS A 207 14.90 9.10 -9.24
CA LYS A 207 16.35 9.27 -9.28
C LYS A 207 17.07 8.16 -8.51
N ASP A 208 16.51 7.69 -7.41
CA ASP A 208 17.05 6.60 -6.62
C ASP A 208 16.89 5.26 -7.38
N ALA A 209 15.71 5.01 -7.96
CA ALA A 209 15.48 3.85 -8.82
C ALA A 209 16.42 3.79 -10.03
N GLN A 210 16.70 4.94 -10.66
CA GLN A 210 17.66 5.02 -11.77
C GLN A 210 19.09 4.68 -11.33
N GLN A 211 19.49 5.08 -10.12
CA GLN A 211 20.82 4.77 -9.58
C GLN A 211 20.97 3.28 -9.23
N ASN A 212 19.88 2.66 -8.77
CA ASN A 212 19.85 1.25 -8.42
C ASN A 212 19.63 0.33 -9.64
N THR A 213 19.53 0.87 -10.86
CA THR A 213 19.24 0.10 -12.09
C THR A 213 17.89 -0.63 -12.03
N GLU A 214 16.92 -0.06 -11.31
CA GLU A 214 15.53 -0.55 -11.24
C GLU A 214 14.67 -0.01 -12.40
N LEU A 215 15.22 0.93 -13.17
CA LEU A 215 14.60 1.47 -14.37
C LEU A 215 15.29 0.87 -15.62
N ASP A 216 14.51 0.19 -16.45
CA ASP A 216 14.99 -0.36 -17.73
C ASP A 216 15.37 0.76 -18.73
N GLN A 217 14.76 1.94 -18.57
CA GLN A 217 14.94 3.09 -19.45
C GLN A 217 15.32 4.32 -18.62
N ALA A 218 16.20 5.14 -19.18
CA ALA A 218 16.55 6.41 -18.56
C ALA A 218 15.32 7.31 -18.51
N TYR A 219 14.95 7.75 -17.31
CA TYR A 219 13.85 8.68 -17.14
C TYR A 219 14.25 10.04 -17.72
N GLU A 220 13.41 10.62 -18.59
CA GLU A 220 13.66 11.94 -19.14
C GLU A 220 13.31 13.00 -18.10
N TRP A 221 14.35 13.62 -17.55
CA TRP A 221 14.20 14.71 -16.59
C TRP A 221 13.89 16.00 -17.31
N ALA A 222 12.91 16.74 -16.80
CA ALA A 222 12.67 18.10 -17.25
C ALA A 222 13.98 18.90 -17.18
N PRO A 223 14.37 19.60 -18.27
CA PRO A 223 15.61 20.34 -18.30
C PRO A 223 15.59 21.43 -17.24
N ARG A 224 16.77 21.80 -16.73
CA ARG A 224 16.89 22.91 -15.79
C ARG A 224 16.35 24.18 -16.43
N GLN A 225 15.24 24.70 -15.89
CA GLN A 225 14.58 25.88 -16.44
C GLN A 225 15.21 27.21 -15.99
N ILE A 226 16.02 27.19 -14.93
CA ILE A 226 16.66 28.39 -14.37
C ILE A 226 18.16 28.15 -14.26
N LEU A 227 18.95 29.04 -14.89
CA LEU A 227 20.40 29.10 -14.75
C LEU A 227 20.77 30.35 -13.98
N LEU A 228 21.25 30.19 -12.74
CA LEU A 228 21.75 31.30 -11.94
C LEU A 228 23.17 31.67 -12.39
N ARG A 229 23.39 32.95 -12.68
CA ARG A 229 24.72 33.49 -13.01
C ARG A 229 25.09 34.64 -12.07
N CYS A 230 26.36 34.70 -11.71
CA CYS A 230 26.89 35.84 -10.97
C CYS A 230 26.92 37.07 -11.87
N ASN A 231 26.28 38.17 -11.46
CA ASN A 231 26.24 39.41 -12.24
C ASN A 231 27.63 40.04 -12.48
N TYR A 232 28.61 39.75 -11.61
CA TYR A 232 29.96 40.33 -11.73
C TYR A 232 30.87 39.56 -12.68
N CYS A 233 30.94 38.22 -12.56
CA CYS A 233 31.87 37.40 -13.33
C CYS A 233 31.20 36.50 -14.38
N ASN A 234 29.86 36.55 -14.49
CA ASN A 234 29.02 35.77 -15.40
C ASN A 234 29.16 34.24 -15.30
N LYS A 235 29.84 33.74 -14.25
CA LYS A 235 29.96 32.30 -13.96
C LYS A 235 28.63 31.76 -13.43
N SER A 236 28.31 30.50 -13.77
CA SER A 236 27.14 29.85 -13.20
C SER A 236 27.33 29.58 -11.71
N ILE A 237 26.24 29.72 -10.94
CA ILE A 237 26.17 29.44 -9.51
C ILE A 237 25.62 28.02 -9.33
N ASP A 238 26.13 27.05 -10.11
CA ASP A 238 25.73 25.66 -9.97
C ASP A 238 26.43 25.01 -8.77
N SER A 239 25.68 24.30 -7.93
CA SER A 239 26.20 23.51 -6.81
C SER A 239 26.47 22.05 -7.16
N ALA A 240 26.56 21.69 -8.45
CA ALA A 240 26.93 20.35 -8.88
C ALA A 240 28.14 20.42 -9.82
N PRO A 241 29.18 19.60 -9.62
CA PRO A 241 30.30 19.56 -10.54
C PRO A 241 29.80 19.12 -11.93
N PRO A 242 30.32 19.72 -13.02
CA PRO A 242 29.95 19.30 -14.36
C PRO A 242 30.31 17.81 -14.53
N ARG A 243 29.34 16.98 -14.94
CA ARG A 243 29.65 15.65 -15.48
C ARG A 243 30.44 15.88 -16.76
N SER A 244 31.74 15.69 -16.67
CA SER A 244 32.67 15.85 -17.78
C SER A 244 32.54 14.70 -18.76
N THR A 245 31.71 14.89 -19.79
CA THR A 245 31.88 14.21 -21.08
C THR A 245 31.33 15.11 -22.17
N GLU A 246 32.19 15.99 -22.69
CA GLU A 246 32.35 16.33 -24.12
C GLU A 246 33.50 17.35 -24.24
N PRO A 247 34.44 17.21 -25.19
CA PRO A 247 35.57 18.11 -25.34
C PRO A 247 35.22 19.21 -26.34
N TYR A 248 35.11 20.47 -25.90
CA TYR A 248 35.20 21.60 -26.82
C TYR A 248 36.03 22.76 -26.27
N SER A 249 37.23 22.83 -26.82
CA SER A 249 37.96 24.01 -27.27
C SER A 249 38.02 25.26 -26.38
N SER A 250 39.22 25.44 -25.82
CA SER A 250 40.02 26.67 -25.84
C SER A 250 39.27 28.01 -25.82
N GLY A 251 39.30 28.65 -24.65
CA GLY A 251 39.04 30.08 -24.49
C GLY A 251 39.88 30.60 -23.31
N TYR A 252 41.10 31.04 -23.60
CA TYR A 252 41.99 31.68 -22.62
C TYR A 252 41.28 32.87 -21.95
N CYS A 253 41.36 32.96 -20.62
CA CYS A 253 41.26 34.24 -19.91
C CYS A 253 42.27 34.27 -18.76
N LEU A 254 43.28 35.13 -18.92
CA LEU A 254 44.29 35.49 -17.92
C LEU A 254 43.66 36.16 -16.68
N PRO A 255 44.36 36.15 -15.53
CA PRO A 255 43.88 36.82 -14.32
C PRO A 255 44.14 38.32 -14.40
N SER A 256 43.10 39.15 -14.22
CA SER A 256 43.27 40.55 -13.89
C SER A 256 42.99 40.76 -12.40
N LEU A 257 44.05 41.06 -11.66
CA LEU A 257 43.99 41.67 -10.34
C LEU A 257 43.36 43.07 -10.46
N ARG A 258 42.29 43.33 -9.72
CA ARG A 258 42.06 44.64 -9.08
C ARG A 258 41.11 44.52 -7.89
N SER A 259 41.51 45.25 -6.86
CA SER A 259 40.99 45.41 -5.51
C SER A 259 39.68 46.21 -5.43
N SER A 260 38.72 45.70 -4.61
CA SER A 260 37.78 46.33 -3.62
C SER A 260 37.12 47.71 -3.87
N PRO A 261 36.04 48.12 -3.14
CA PRO A 261 35.41 47.48 -1.97
C PRO A 261 33.86 47.46 -1.89
N ALA A 262 33.38 46.66 -0.93
CA ALA A 262 32.20 46.85 -0.08
C ALA A 262 30.82 47.12 -0.71
N ALA A 263 29.97 46.08 -0.71
CA ALA A 263 28.52 46.25 -0.60
C ALA A 263 28.06 45.62 0.73
N MET A 264 27.59 46.47 1.64
CA MET A 264 26.81 46.05 2.81
C MET A 264 25.56 45.32 2.33
N PHE A 265 25.33 44.10 2.82
CA PHE A 265 24.00 43.50 2.84
C PHE A 265 23.61 43.28 4.30
N ARG A 266 22.63 44.06 4.77
CA ARG A 266 21.99 43.89 6.08
C ARG A 266 21.27 42.54 6.09
N MET A 267 21.62 41.69 7.04
CA MET A 267 20.80 40.55 7.44
C MET A 267 19.65 41.07 8.32
N SER A 268 18.42 40.89 7.87
CA SER A 268 17.23 40.96 8.71
C SER A 268 16.94 39.55 9.22
N HIS A 269 17.22 39.31 10.50
CA HIS A 269 16.78 38.10 11.19
C HIS A 269 15.26 38.16 11.38
N GLY A 270 14.53 37.30 10.66
CA GLY A 270 13.15 36.92 10.98
C GLY A 270 13.16 35.56 11.64
N THR A 271 12.95 35.54 12.94
CA THR A 271 12.75 34.34 13.76
C THR A 271 11.37 33.75 13.49
N GLU A 272 11.29 32.48 13.10
CA GLU A 272 10.11 31.66 13.40
C GLU A 272 10.53 30.20 13.57
N HIS A 273 10.38 29.74 14.81
CA HIS A 273 11.00 28.55 15.36
C HIS A 273 9.88 27.66 15.91
N ARG A 274 9.00 27.10 15.07
CA ARG A 274 7.97 26.16 15.58
C ARG A 274 7.28 25.27 14.53
N THR A 275 7.98 24.27 14.00
CA THR A 275 7.33 23.07 13.37
C THR A 275 8.20 21.81 13.34
N ARG A 276 9.48 21.87 13.74
CA ARG A 276 10.48 20.80 13.53
C ARG A 276 10.31 19.52 14.36
N LEU A 277 9.27 19.43 15.21
CA LEU A 277 9.06 18.28 16.11
C LEU A 277 8.00 17.29 15.59
N ASP A 278 7.06 17.72 14.74
CA ASP A 278 6.06 16.82 14.17
C ASP A 278 6.57 16.10 12.91
N GLU A 279 7.45 16.74 12.15
CA GLU A 279 8.02 16.17 10.91
C GLU A 279 8.98 14.99 11.17
N LYS A 280 9.65 14.96 12.33
CA LYS A 280 10.53 13.83 12.70
C LYS A 280 9.77 12.56 13.07
N ARG A 281 8.56 12.69 13.65
CA ARG A 281 7.77 11.52 14.09
C ARG A 281 7.18 10.74 12.91
N SER A 282 6.91 11.41 11.79
CA SER A 282 6.37 10.76 10.59
C SER A 282 7.43 10.01 9.76
N ILE A 283 8.69 10.48 9.79
CA ILE A 283 9.80 9.86 9.05
C ILE A 283 10.33 8.62 9.78
N ASP A 284 10.36 8.62 11.12
CA ASP A 284 10.82 7.47 11.90
C ASP A 284 9.84 6.29 11.85
N ALA A 285 8.54 6.55 11.60
CA ALA A 285 7.53 5.50 11.40
C ALA A 285 7.71 4.74 10.06
N LEU A 286 8.26 5.39 9.03
CA LEU A 286 8.45 4.80 7.69
C LEU A 286 9.73 3.96 7.59
N ARG A 287 10.74 4.20 8.44
CA ARG A 287 11.98 3.40 8.47
C ARG A 287 11.80 2.02 9.14
N LEU A 288 10.75 1.84 9.92
CA LEU A 288 10.46 0.56 10.59
C LEU A 288 9.78 -0.48 9.67
N TRP A 289 9.33 -0.09 8.48
CA TRP A 289 8.72 -1.00 7.49
C TRP A 289 9.72 -1.54 6.44
N GLY A 290 10.98 -1.10 6.45
CA GLY A 290 12.02 -1.55 5.51
C GLY A 290 12.95 -2.65 6.04
N HIS A 291 12.65 -3.20 7.22
CA HIS A 291 13.42 -4.30 7.82
C HIS A 291 12.48 -5.38 8.37
N TYR A 292 11.72 -6.00 7.47
CA TYR A 292 11.22 -7.37 7.61
C TYR A 292 11.15 -8.02 6.23
#